data_AF-A0A259SKQ4-F1
#
_entry.id   AF-A0A259SKQ4-F1
#
_cell.length_a   1.000
_cell.length_b   1.000
_cell.length_c   1.000
_cell.angle_alpha   90.00
_cell.angle_beta   90.00
_cell.angle_gamma   90.00
#
_symmetry.space_group_name_H-M   'P 1'
#
loop_
_entity.id
_entity.type
_entity.pdbx_description
1 polymer ?
#
loop_
_entity_poly.entity_id
_entity_poly.type
_entity_poly.pdbx_seq_one_letter_code
_entity_poly.pdbx_strand_id
1 'polypeptide(L)'
;MSTAEEARTATERAVRASYGRLVALLSAGSGDLALAEDCLADALERALRTWPDVGVPDNPEGWLLTVARNRLRDVWGSAARRTSAPLDDALGDVDPGMDVAALVERGEAIPDRRLELLFACAHPAIDEGIRTPLMLQAVLGFDAAQVARAFDVEPAAMAQRLVRAKRKIRDARIPFALPTRADMPARTTAVLEAIYGAYALDWLDRHDDVRTSLADEARWLAVLTATLLDTHPEAWGLAALLTLAQSRAPARTGDPWPALDEQDPALWDRALIAEGEALLHRAARLAGVAGGAEPGRFQLEAAIQSVHCDRARTGVTDRAALLRLYRGLVRIAPTRGARDALAAVEGRRED
;
A
#
# COMPACT_ATOMS: atom_id res chain seq x y z
N MET A 1 16.02 2.09 28.94
CA MET A 1 15.12 2.87 28.08
C MET A 1 14.33 3.79 28.99
N SER A 2 14.30 5.10 28.75
CA SER A 2 13.49 6.01 29.57
C SER A 2 11.99 5.85 29.23
N THR A 3 11.07 6.25 30.12
CA THR A 3 9.63 6.20 29.83
C THR A 3 9.24 7.08 28.63
N ALA A 4 9.97 8.17 28.41
CA ALA A 4 9.83 9.01 27.21
C ALA A 4 10.30 8.31 25.93
N GLU A 5 11.37 7.52 26.01
CA GLU A 5 11.88 6.74 24.89
C GLU A 5 10.98 5.55 24.57
N GLU A 6 10.38 4.92 25.58
CA GLU A 6 9.35 3.90 25.43
C GLU A 6 8.10 4.45 24.75
N ALA A 7 7.60 5.60 25.20
CA ALA A 7 6.46 6.29 24.60
C ALA A 7 6.72 6.66 23.13
N ARG A 8 7.91 7.20 22.83
CA ARG A 8 8.31 7.51 21.45
C ARG A 8 8.35 6.25 20.58
N THR A 9 9.00 5.20 21.06
CA THR A 9 9.13 3.93 20.32
C THR A 9 7.76 3.28 20.07
N ALA A 10 6.86 3.32 21.05
CA ALA A 10 5.50 2.81 20.91
C ALA A 10 4.69 3.63 19.89
N THR A 11 4.83 4.97 19.91
CA THR A 11 4.18 5.86 18.96
C THR A 11 4.69 5.63 17.54
N GLU A 12 6.00 5.56 17.35
CA GLU A 12 6.63 5.28 16.06
C GLU A 12 6.19 3.92 15.50
N ARG A 13 6.12 2.89 16.35
CA ARG A 13 5.62 1.57 15.95
C ARG A 13 4.15 1.62 15.53
N ALA A 14 3.29 2.28 16.30
CA ALA A 14 1.87 2.42 15.98
C ALA A 14 1.63 3.19 14.67
N VAL A 15 2.40 4.26 14.42
CA VAL A 15 2.34 5.00 13.15
C VAL A 15 2.79 4.12 12.00
N ARG A 16 3.95 3.46 12.13
CA ARG A 16 4.49 2.61 11.07
C ARG A 16 3.58 1.43 10.72
N ALA A 17 2.93 0.83 11.72
CA ALA A 17 2.09 -0.34 11.52
C ALA A 17 0.65 -0.01 11.10
N SER A 18 0.10 1.13 11.55
CA SER A 18 -1.35 1.31 11.55
C SER A 18 -1.85 2.70 11.14
N TYR A 19 -0.98 3.64 10.76
CA TYR A 19 -1.40 4.98 10.33
C TYR A 19 -2.49 4.95 9.26
N GLY A 20 -2.25 4.23 8.15
CA GLY A 20 -3.19 4.13 7.04
C GLY A 20 -4.54 3.53 7.44
N ARG A 21 -4.52 2.50 8.29
CA ARG A 21 -5.72 1.83 8.81
C ARG A 21 -6.53 2.77 9.70
N LEU A 22 -5.86 3.52 10.57
CA LEU A 22 -6.49 4.51 11.44
C LEU A 22 -7.13 5.65 10.61
N VAL A 23 -6.40 6.19 9.63
CA VAL A 23 -6.93 7.24 8.73
C VAL A 23 -8.14 6.72 7.95
N ALA A 24 -8.10 5.51 7.41
CA ALA A 24 -9.24 4.91 6.72
C ALA A 24 -10.48 4.76 7.62
N LEU A 25 -10.29 4.32 8.87
CA LEU A 25 -11.38 4.19 9.84
C LEU A 25 -11.97 5.53 10.28
N LEU A 26 -11.12 6.56 10.42
CA LEU A 26 -11.54 7.90 10.84
C LEU A 26 -12.26 8.64 9.71
N SER A 27 -11.82 8.45 8.47
CA SER A 27 -12.36 9.17 7.31
C SER A 27 -13.63 8.53 6.73
N ALA A 28 -13.87 7.23 6.96
CA ALA A 28 -15.06 6.54 6.47
C ALA A 28 -16.38 7.19 6.93
N GLY A 29 -16.43 7.71 8.15
CA GLY A 29 -17.63 8.38 8.68
C GLY A 29 -17.76 9.86 8.29
N SER A 30 -16.65 10.54 7.98
CA SER A 30 -16.63 11.99 7.71
C SER A 30 -16.64 12.34 6.22
N GLY A 31 -16.10 11.45 5.37
CA GLY A 31 -15.74 11.77 3.99
C GLY A 31 -14.65 12.84 3.88
N ASP A 32 -14.02 13.22 4.99
CA ASP A 32 -13.00 14.28 5.08
C ASP A 32 -11.67 13.66 5.54
N LEU A 33 -10.83 13.38 4.55
CA LEU A 33 -9.52 12.80 4.72
C LEU A 33 -8.56 13.73 5.49
N ALA A 34 -8.60 15.03 5.21
CA ALA A 34 -7.73 15.99 5.87
C ALA A 34 -8.09 16.11 7.37
N LEU A 35 -9.39 16.19 7.67
CA LEU A 35 -9.84 16.23 9.06
C LEU A 35 -9.47 14.95 9.83
N ALA A 36 -9.53 13.79 9.18
CA ALA A 36 -9.13 12.52 9.78
C ALA A 36 -7.64 12.49 10.15
N GLU A 37 -6.76 12.97 9.25
CA GLU A 37 -5.32 13.07 9.50
C GLU A 37 -5.01 14.07 10.62
N ASP A 38 -5.66 15.25 10.63
CA ASP A 38 -5.49 16.25 11.67
C ASP A 38 -5.90 15.71 13.05
N CYS A 39 -7.02 14.99 13.13
CA CYS A 39 -7.48 14.38 14.39
C CYS A 39 -6.55 13.26 14.87
N LEU A 40 -5.96 12.50 13.95
CA LEU A 40 -4.97 11.48 14.29
C LEU A 40 -3.66 12.13 14.75
N ALA A 41 -3.21 13.21 14.11
CA ALA A 41 -2.04 13.98 14.53
C ALA A 41 -2.22 14.55 15.95
N ASP A 42 -3.39 15.12 16.26
CA ASP A 42 -3.75 15.57 17.62
C ASP A 42 -3.68 14.41 18.63
N ALA A 43 -4.09 13.19 18.25
CA ALA A 43 -4.02 12.02 19.11
C ALA A 43 -2.58 11.57 19.35
N LEU A 44 -1.73 11.56 18.31
CA LEU A 44 -0.31 11.25 18.42
C LEU A 44 0.44 12.26 19.29
N GLU A 45 0.14 13.55 19.14
CA GLU A 45 0.71 14.59 19.99
C GLU A 45 0.35 14.37 21.46
N ARG A 46 -0.91 14.03 21.74
CA ARG A 46 -1.36 13.71 23.10
C ARG A 46 -0.64 12.48 23.64
N ALA A 47 -0.50 11.41 22.86
CA ALA A 47 0.24 10.20 23.25
C ALA A 47 1.67 10.55 23.69
N LEU A 48 2.40 11.32 22.86
CA LEU A 48 3.77 11.74 23.15
C LEU A 48 3.89 12.61 24.41
N ARG A 49 2.85 13.37 24.76
CA ARG A 49 2.80 14.17 25.99
C ARG A 49 2.42 13.35 27.22
N THR A 50 1.50 12.39 27.10
CA THR A 50 0.89 11.72 28.27
C THR A 50 1.55 10.39 28.63
N TRP A 51 1.92 9.57 27.63
CA TRP A 51 2.47 8.23 27.89
C TRP A 51 3.78 8.21 28.70
N PRO A 52 4.68 9.23 28.62
CA PRO A 52 5.87 9.25 29.47
C PRO A 52 5.54 9.27 30.98
N ASP A 53 4.39 9.83 31.36
CA ASP A 53 3.97 9.98 32.75
C ASP A 53 3.04 8.84 33.20
N VAL A 54 2.10 8.41 32.34
CA VAL A 54 1.04 7.45 32.69
C VAL A 54 1.31 6.03 32.21
N GLY A 55 2.37 5.83 31.41
CA GLY A 55 2.68 4.58 30.73
C GLY A 55 2.01 4.46 29.36
N VAL A 56 2.58 3.59 28.51
CA VAL A 56 2.01 3.23 27.21
C VAL A 56 0.85 2.25 27.45
N PRO A 57 -0.34 2.48 26.88
CA PRO A 57 -1.46 1.54 26.97
C PRO A 57 -1.14 0.19 26.33
N ASP A 58 -1.77 -0.89 26.81
CA ASP A 58 -1.64 -2.24 26.23
C ASP A 58 -2.05 -2.29 24.75
N ASN A 59 -3.02 -1.44 24.35
CA ASN A 59 -3.43 -1.24 22.96
C ASN A 59 -3.25 0.23 22.54
N PRO A 60 -2.04 0.63 22.08
CA PRO A 60 -1.75 1.99 21.64
C PRO A 60 -2.62 2.44 20.46
N GLU A 61 -2.90 1.55 19.51
CA GLU A 61 -3.68 1.85 18.31
C GLU A 61 -5.15 2.14 18.64
N GLY A 62 -5.75 1.30 19.50
CA GLY A 62 -7.10 1.50 20.00
C GLY A 62 -7.25 2.80 20.79
N TRP A 63 -6.23 3.15 21.58
CA TRP A 63 -6.18 4.43 22.28
C TRP A 63 -6.14 5.61 21.31
N LEU A 64 -5.23 5.58 20.31
CA LEU A 64 -5.11 6.64 19.29
C LEU A 64 -6.42 6.82 18.51
N LEU A 65 -7.03 5.72 18.07
CA LEU A 65 -8.32 5.74 17.37
C LEU A 65 -9.41 6.39 18.21
N THR A 66 -9.47 6.05 19.50
CA THR A 66 -10.46 6.58 20.44
C THR A 66 -10.28 8.08 20.65
N VAL A 67 -9.05 8.53 20.88
CA VAL A 67 -8.73 9.95 21.06
C VAL A 67 -9.04 10.75 19.81
N ALA A 68 -8.67 10.25 18.63
CA ALA A 68 -8.95 10.89 17.35
C ALA A 68 -10.47 10.96 17.06
N ARG A 69 -11.25 9.91 17.38
CA ARG A 69 -12.71 9.93 17.23
C ARG A 69 -13.39 10.92 18.16
N ASN A 70 -12.93 11.04 19.40
CA ASN A 70 -13.46 12.03 20.33
C ASN A 70 -13.18 13.44 19.80
N ARG A 71 -11.98 13.67 19.25
CA ARG A 71 -11.64 14.93 18.59
C ARG A 71 -12.54 15.23 17.38
N LEU A 72 -12.80 14.24 16.52
CA LEU A 72 -13.75 14.37 15.40
C LEU A 72 -15.14 14.78 15.88
N ARG A 73 -15.66 14.12 16.92
CA ARG A 73 -16.96 14.46 17.53
C ARG A 73 -16.97 15.86 18.11
N ASP A 74 -15.89 16.32 18.73
CA ASP A 74 -15.78 17.69 19.25
C ASP A 74 -15.81 18.73 18.13
N VAL A 75 -15.09 18.48 17.04
CA VAL A 75 -15.08 19.35 15.85
C VAL A 75 -16.49 19.44 15.26
N TRP A 76 -17.20 18.31 15.16
CA TRP A 76 -18.59 18.29 14.70
C TRP A 76 -19.57 18.91 15.69
N GLY A 77 -19.43 18.67 17.00
CA GLY A 77 -20.27 19.27 18.04
C GLY A 77 -20.08 20.80 18.15
N SER A 78 -18.91 21.29 17.74
CA SER A 78 -18.57 22.71 17.60
C SER A 78 -19.09 23.31 16.27
N ALA A 79 -19.01 22.56 15.16
CA ALA A 79 -19.48 22.99 13.84
C ALA A 79 -21.02 22.91 13.68
N ALA A 80 -21.65 21.84 14.19
CA ALA A 80 -23.09 21.57 14.12
C ALA A 80 -23.94 22.49 15.02
N ARG A 81 -23.32 23.34 15.85
CA ARG A 81 -24.01 24.44 16.54
C ARG A 81 -23.98 25.78 15.79
N ARG A 82 -23.55 25.80 14.53
CA ARG A 82 -23.76 26.94 13.62
C ARG A 82 -24.28 26.46 12.26
N THR A 83 -25.61 26.35 12.18
CA THR A 83 -26.44 26.34 10.95
C THR A 83 -26.77 24.98 10.32
N SER A 84 -28.03 24.57 10.55
CA SER A 84 -28.94 23.74 9.74
C SER A 84 -28.65 22.25 9.43
N ALA A 85 -29.68 21.47 9.79
CA ALA A 85 -30.22 20.23 9.19
C ALA A 85 -29.97 18.90 9.96
N PRO A 86 -30.99 18.02 10.07
CA PRO A 86 -30.91 16.76 10.79
C PRO A 86 -30.02 15.76 10.05
N LEU A 87 -29.16 15.10 10.80
CA LEU A 87 -28.26 14.05 10.34
C LEU A 87 -29.08 12.77 10.11
N ASP A 88 -28.95 12.16 8.94
CA ASP A 88 -29.51 10.84 8.63
C ASP A 88 -28.93 9.79 9.60
N ASP A 89 -29.80 8.91 10.12
CA ASP A 89 -29.60 7.92 11.18
C ASP A 89 -28.58 6.80 10.86
N ALA A 90 -27.80 6.88 9.79
CA ALA A 90 -26.80 5.87 9.42
C ALA A 90 -25.55 5.89 10.33
N LEU A 91 -25.37 6.92 11.17
CA LEU A 91 -24.37 6.96 12.23
C LEU A 91 -24.85 6.32 13.55
N GLY A 92 -26.10 5.86 13.61
CA GLY A 92 -26.74 5.34 14.83
C GLY A 92 -26.46 3.88 15.17
N ASP A 93 -25.87 3.09 14.26
CA ASP A 93 -25.81 1.63 14.41
C ASP A 93 -24.43 1.07 14.82
N VAL A 94 -23.57 1.91 15.38
CA VAL A 94 -22.38 1.44 16.11
C VAL A 94 -22.58 1.74 17.59
N ASP A 95 -23.01 0.70 18.31
CA ASP A 95 -23.24 0.69 19.75
C ASP A 95 -22.19 1.54 20.51
N PRO A 96 -22.60 2.54 21.30
CA PRO A 96 -21.72 3.33 22.16
C PRO A 96 -20.92 2.50 23.18
N GLY A 97 -21.34 1.25 23.43
CA GLY A 97 -20.63 0.26 24.24
C GLY A 97 -19.70 -0.67 23.47
N MET A 98 -19.53 -0.51 22.15
CA MET A 98 -18.67 -1.38 21.36
C MET A 98 -17.20 -1.10 21.70
N ASP A 99 -16.59 -2.03 22.44
CA ASP A 99 -15.18 -2.02 22.75
C ASP A 99 -14.38 -2.22 21.45
N VAL A 100 -13.97 -1.10 20.87
CA VAL A 100 -13.15 -1.05 19.65
C VAL A 100 -11.77 -1.66 19.91
N ALA A 101 -11.27 -1.65 21.15
CA ALA A 101 -10.05 -2.36 21.51
C ALA A 101 -10.25 -3.87 21.36
N ALA A 102 -11.41 -4.41 21.78
CA ALA A 102 -11.78 -5.80 21.52
C ALA A 102 -12.01 -6.11 20.03
N LEU A 103 -12.41 -5.14 19.19
CA LEU A 103 -12.53 -5.32 17.73
C LEU A 103 -11.17 -5.37 17.02
N VAL A 104 -10.15 -4.70 17.58
CA VAL A 104 -8.76 -4.75 17.10
C VAL A 104 -8.02 -5.99 17.64
N GLU A 105 -8.23 -6.36 18.91
CA GLU A 105 -7.65 -7.56 19.54
C GLU A 105 -8.11 -8.88 18.92
N ARG A 106 -9.37 -8.94 18.43
CA ARG A 106 -9.92 -10.18 17.88
C ARG A 106 -9.28 -10.61 16.56
N GLY A 107 -8.56 -9.75 15.83
CA GLY A 107 -7.97 -10.09 14.51
C GLY A 107 -8.98 -10.53 13.44
N GLU A 108 -10.26 -10.68 13.80
CA GLU A 108 -11.36 -11.18 13.01
C GLU A 108 -12.15 -9.98 12.49
N ALA A 109 -12.05 -9.76 11.18
CA ALA A 109 -12.96 -8.97 10.36
C ALA A 109 -13.17 -7.49 10.77
N ILE A 110 -12.09 -6.71 10.82
CA ILE A 110 -12.21 -5.34 10.30
C ILE A 110 -12.00 -5.46 8.79
N PRO A 111 -13.03 -5.26 7.93
CA PRO A 111 -12.81 -5.11 6.50
C PRO A 111 -11.75 -4.04 6.33
N ASP A 112 -10.69 -4.30 5.59
CA ASP A 112 -9.63 -3.32 5.45
C ASP A 112 -10.15 -2.11 4.67
N ARG A 113 -10.60 -1.11 5.44
CA ARG A 113 -11.13 0.17 4.97
C ARG A 113 -10.09 0.94 4.16
N ARG A 114 -8.80 0.57 4.23
CA ARG A 114 -7.78 1.15 3.34
C ARG A 114 -8.10 0.86 1.90
N LEU A 115 -8.63 -0.32 1.56
CA LEU A 115 -8.98 -0.62 0.18
C LEU A 115 -10.10 0.28 -0.33
N GLU A 116 -11.12 0.54 0.50
CA GLU A 116 -12.16 1.54 0.20
C GLU A 116 -11.57 2.93 0.00
N LEU A 117 -10.63 3.34 0.85
CA LEU A 117 -9.95 4.63 0.74
C LEU A 117 -9.05 4.71 -0.51
N LEU A 118 -8.33 3.64 -0.86
CA LEU A 118 -7.55 3.56 -2.11
C LEU A 118 -8.48 3.80 -3.31
N PHE A 119 -9.65 3.14 -3.35
CA PHE A 119 -10.60 3.34 -4.44
C PHE A 119 -11.32 4.70 -4.40
N ALA A 120 -11.50 5.31 -3.23
CA ALA A 120 -12.00 6.68 -3.11
C ALA A 120 -10.97 7.69 -3.66
N CYS A 121 -9.69 7.52 -3.31
CA CYS A 121 -8.57 8.29 -3.85
C CYS A 121 -8.37 8.09 -5.37
N ALA A 122 -8.86 6.98 -5.91
CA ALA A 122 -8.82 6.67 -7.34
C ALA A 122 -9.97 7.30 -8.14
N HIS A 123 -10.90 7.99 -7.48
CA HIS A 123 -12.13 8.49 -8.12
C HIS A 123 -11.83 9.39 -9.34
N PRO A 124 -12.57 9.26 -10.47
CA PRO A 124 -12.30 10.01 -11.71
C PRO A 124 -12.31 11.54 -11.56
N ALA A 125 -13.06 12.05 -10.57
CA ALA A 125 -13.04 13.47 -10.23
C ALA A 125 -11.67 13.97 -9.75
N ILE A 126 -10.79 13.10 -9.24
CA ILE A 126 -9.44 13.45 -8.82
C ILE A 126 -8.52 13.40 -10.04
N ASP A 127 -7.64 14.38 -10.17
CA ASP A 127 -6.65 14.44 -11.25
C ASP A 127 -5.80 13.18 -11.28
N GLU A 128 -5.63 12.56 -12.45
CA GLU A 128 -4.97 11.26 -12.59
C GLU A 128 -3.55 11.28 -12.01
N GLY A 129 -2.81 12.36 -12.30
CA GLY A 129 -1.42 12.52 -11.85
C GLY A 129 -1.24 12.71 -10.34
N ILE A 130 -2.32 12.80 -9.55
CA ILE A 130 -2.24 12.89 -8.07
C ILE A 130 -2.90 11.71 -7.35
N ARG A 131 -3.60 10.80 -8.04
CA ARG A 131 -4.27 9.64 -7.41
C ARG A 131 -3.28 8.75 -6.67
N THR A 132 -2.23 8.30 -7.36
CA THR A 132 -1.19 7.43 -6.77
C THR A 132 -0.41 8.13 -5.65
N PRO A 133 0.11 9.36 -5.82
CA PRO A 133 0.71 10.12 -4.72
C PRO A 133 -0.19 10.27 -3.50
N LEU A 134 -1.49 10.53 -3.71
CA LEU A 134 -2.46 10.68 -2.63
C LEU A 134 -2.64 9.38 -1.85
N MET A 135 -2.73 8.25 -2.54
CA MET A 135 -2.80 6.93 -1.89
C MET A 135 -1.54 6.61 -1.10
N LEU A 136 -0.37 6.87 -1.68
CA LEU A 136 0.91 6.65 -1.00
C LEU A 136 0.97 7.42 0.32
N GLN A 137 0.60 8.71 0.31
CA GLN A 137 0.67 9.52 1.51
C GLN A 137 -0.45 9.23 2.50
N ALA A 138 -1.71 9.22 2.05
CA ALA A 138 -2.85 9.21 2.96
C ALA A 138 -3.25 7.79 3.42
N VAL A 139 -2.86 6.76 2.66
CA VAL A 139 -3.26 5.37 2.93
C VAL A 139 -2.07 4.49 3.25
N LEU A 140 -0.93 4.72 2.60
CA LEU A 140 0.25 3.86 2.73
C LEU A 140 1.35 4.51 3.60
N GLY A 141 1.06 5.65 4.22
CA GLY A 141 1.86 6.24 5.30
C GLY A 141 3.15 6.94 4.88
N PHE A 142 3.37 7.18 3.59
CA PHE A 142 4.56 7.89 3.10
C PHE A 142 4.46 9.40 3.36
N ASP A 143 5.55 10.03 3.75
CA ASP A 143 5.59 11.48 3.85
C ASP A 143 5.63 12.16 2.47
N ALA A 144 5.28 13.45 2.41
CA ALA A 144 5.23 14.18 1.15
C ALA A 144 6.61 14.29 0.46
N ALA A 145 7.72 14.23 1.20
CA ALA A 145 9.07 14.28 0.64
C ALA A 145 9.48 12.94 0.03
N GLN A 146 9.15 11.81 0.66
CA GLN A 146 9.30 10.47 0.11
C GLN A 146 8.51 10.34 -1.19
N VAL A 147 7.25 10.77 -1.18
CA VAL A 147 6.40 10.78 -2.38
C VAL A 147 6.99 11.72 -3.44
N ALA A 148 7.44 12.92 -3.08
CA ALA A 148 8.01 13.87 -4.03
C ALA A 148 9.26 13.31 -4.75
N ARG A 149 10.16 12.63 -4.00
CA ARG A 149 11.33 11.95 -4.57
C ARG A 149 10.94 10.87 -5.57
N ALA A 150 9.92 10.06 -5.26
CA ALA A 150 9.46 8.99 -6.16
C ALA A 150 8.91 9.53 -7.49
N PHE A 151 8.33 10.73 -7.46
CA PHE A 151 7.69 11.37 -8.61
C PHE A 151 8.55 12.45 -9.28
N ASP A 152 9.82 12.60 -8.85
CA ASP A 152 10.78 13.60 -9.37
C ASP A 152 10.21 15.03 -9.38
N VAL A 153 9.63 15.45 -8.26
CA VAL A 153 9.11 16.81 -8.07
C VAL A 153 9.57 17.42 -6.76
N GLU A 154 9.44 18.75 -6.64
CA GLU A 154 9.73 19.47 -5.40
C GLU A 154 8.78 19.07 -4.25
N PRO A 155 9.29 18.82 -3.02
CA PRO A 155 8.46 18.44 -1.86
C PRO A 155 7.33 19.41 -1.56
N ALA A 156 7.59 20.72 -1.65
CA ALA A 156 6.57 21.74 -1.41
C ALA A 156 5.45 21.70 -2.48
N ALA A 157 5.81 21.45 -3.74
CA ALA A 157 4.84 21.33 -4.83
C ALA A 157 3.97 20.07 -4.66
N MET A 158 4.57 18.95 -4.28
CA MET A 158 3.84 17.71 -3.97
C MET A 158 2.87 17.91 -2.80
N ALA A 159 3.33 18.49 -1.69
CA ALA A 159 2.49 18.77 -0.52
C ALA A 159 1.26 19.62 -0.89
N GLN A 160 1.43 20.68 -1.68
CA GLN A 160 0.30 21.48 -2.14
C GLN A 160 -0.68 20.71 -3.03
N ARG A 161 -0.17 19.85 -3.93
CA ARG A 161 -1.04 19.02 -4.79
C ARG A 161 -1.87 18.05 -3.96
N LEU A 162 -1.27 17.42 -2.94
CA LEU A 162 -1.95 16.50 -2.02
C LEU A 162 -3.07 17.21 -1.24
N VAL A 163 -2.80 18.40 -0.68
CA VAL A 163 -3.82 19.20 0.03
C VAL A 163 -5.00 19.54 -0.88
N ARG A 164 -4.74 19.95 -2.14
CA ARG A 164 -5.80 20.22 -3.11
C ARG A 164 -6.61 18.98 -3.45
N ALA A 165 -5.97 17.82 -3.56
CA ALA A 165 -6.66 16.56 -3.84
C ALA A 165 -7.59 16.15 -2.68
N LYS A 166 -7.12 16.23 -1.43
CA LYS A 166 -7.95 15.98 -0.22
C LYS A 166 -9.15 16.91 -0.14
N ARG A 167 -8.93 18.21 -0.43
CA ARG A 167 -10.02 19.19 -0.52
C ARG A 167 -11.05 18.78 -1.58
N LYS A 168 -10.61 18.32 -2.75
CA LYS A 168 -11.51 17.89 -3.82
C LYS A 168 -12.34 16.67 -3.43
N ILE A 169 -11.76 15.71 -2.71
CA ILE A 169 -12.49 14.55 -2.17
C ILE A 169 -13.67 15.01 -1.30
N ARG A 170 -13.37 15.89 -0.33
CA ARG A 170 -14.36 16.43 0.59
C ARG A 170 -15.43 17.25 -0.13
N ASP A 171 -15.01 18.21 -0.96
CA ASP A 171 -15.94 19.14 -1.62
C ASP A 171 -16.85 18.41 -2.63
N ALA A 172 -16.36 17.34 -3.26
CA ALA A 172 -17.16 16.48 -4.15
C ALA A 172 -17.95 15.39 -3.40
N ARG A 173 -17.82 15.30 -2.07
CA ARG A 173 -18.45 14.27 -1.21
C ARG A 173 -18.26 12.85 -1.76
N ILE A 174 -17.03 12.54 -2.17
CA ILE A 174 -16.71 11.23 -2.73
C ILE A 174 -16.92 10.19 -1.62
N PRO A 175 -17.77 9.16 -1.83
CA PRO A 175 -18.04 8.17 -0.79
C PRO A 175 -16.82 7.28 -0.55
N PHE A 176 -16.59 6.95 0.72
CA PHE A 176 -15.51 6.09 1.17
C PHE A 176 -16.08 4.68 1.25
N ALA A 177 -16.25 4.08 0.08
CA ALA A 177 -16.85 2.77 -0.09
C ALA A 177 -16.20 2.07 -1.29
N LEU A 178 -16.33 0.74 -1.35
CA LEU A 178 -15.91 0.01 -2.53
C LEU A 178 -16.73 0.48 -3.75
N PRO A 179 -16.06 0.72 -4.89
CA PRO A 179 -16.72 1.12 -6.12
C PRO A 179 -17.62 -0.01 -6.63
N THR A 180 -18.65 0.35 -7.40
CA THR A 180 -19.41 -0.68 -8.12
C THR A 180 -18.51 -1.40 -9.14
N ARG A 181 -18.90 -2.59 -9.58
CA ARG A 181 -18.16 -3.31 -10.64
C ARG A 181 -17.97 -2.47 -11.91
N ALA A 182 -18.90 -1.56 -12.22
CA ALA A 182 -18.82 -0.66 -13.38
C ALA A 182 -17.78 0.45 -13.18
N ASP A 183 -17.55 0.90 -11.94
CA ASP A 183 -16.61 1.96 -11.62
C ASP A 183 -15.15 1.45 -11.50
N MET A 184 -14.96 0.15 -11.23
CA MET A 184 -13.65 -0.45 -10.99
C MET A 184 -12.64 -0.23 -12.14
N PRO A 185 -12.97 -0.44 -13.43
CA PRO A 185 -11.99 -0.30 -14.52
C PRO A 185 -11.30 1.08 -14.56
N ALA A 186 -12.01 2.16 -14.23
CA ALA A 186 -11.47 3.52 -14.24
C ALA A 186 -10.55 3.82 -13.05
N ARG A 187 -10.52 2.95 -12.03
CA ARG A 187 -9.87 3.17 -10.74
C ARG A 187 -8.75 2.18 -10.45
N THR A 188 -8.90 0.94 -10.92
CA THR A 188 -8.01 -0.19 -10.59
C THR A 188 -6.55 0.12 -10.90
N THR A 189 -6.24 0.70 -12.06
CA THR A 189 -4.84 1.02 -12.43
C THR A 189 -4.14 1.88 -11.38
N ALA A 190 -4.77 2.97 -10.93
CA ALA A 190 -4.18 3.85 -9.93
C ALA A 190 -3.96 3.15 -8.58
N VAL A 191 -4.87 2.25 -8.20
CA VAL A 191 -4.76 1.44 -6.96
C VAL A 191 -3.59 0.46 -7.07
N LEU A 192 -3.48 -0.27 -8.18
CA LEU A 192 -2.38 -1.21 -8.41
C LEU A 192 -1.02 -0.48 -8.44
N GLU A 193 -0.94 0.68 -9.09
CA GLU A 193 0.27 1.52 -9.09
C GLU A 193 0.63 2.04 -7.70
N ALA A 194 -0.35 2.36 -6.84
CA ALA A 194 -0.08 2.79 -5.46
C ALA A 194 0.46 1.64 -4.60
N ILE A 195 -0.12 0.44 -4.72
CA ILE A 195 0.35 -0.74 -4.00
C ILE A 195 1.77 -1.13 -4.48
N TYR A 196 2.00 -1.12 -5.79
CA TYR A 196 3.33 -1.32 -6.36
C TYR A 196 4.32 -0.24 -5.89
N GLY A 197 3.92 1.03 -5.89
CA GLY A 197 4.73 2.15 -5.45
C GLY A 197 5.12 2.06 -3.98
N ALA A 198 4.22 1.60 -3.11
CA ALA A 198 4.54 1.37 -1.71
C ALA A 198 5.60 0.29 -1.53
N TYR A 199 5.46 -0.83 -2.26
CA TYR A 199 6.50 -1.85 -2.28
C TYR A 199 7.83 -1.31 -2.80
N ALA A 200 7.82 -0.57 -3.92
CA ALA A 200 9.03 -0.06 -4.55
C ALA A 200 9.76 1.01 -3.70
N LEU A 201 9.01 1.87 -3.01
CA LEU A 201 9.58 2.87 -2.10
C LEU A 201 10.17 2.23 -0.85
N ASP A 202 9.48 1.26 -0.25
CA ASP A 202 10.01 0.49 0.88
C ASP A 202 11.22 -0.35 0.45
N TRP A 203 11.18 -0.92 -0.76
CA TRP A 203 12.28 -1.67 -1.35
C TRP A 203 13.57 -0.84 -1.49
N LEU A 204 13.44 0.45 -1.80
CA LEU A 204 14.58 1.36 -1.93
C LEU A 204 15.09 1.87 -0.58
N ASP A 205 14.27 1.81 0.48
CA ASP A 205 14.64 2.27 1.80
C ASP A 205 15.34 1.15 2.57
N ARG A 206 16.54 1.43 3.07
CA ARG A 206 17.32 0.45 3.83
C ARG A 206 16.82 0.45 5.27
N HIS A 207 16.10 -0.59 5.66
CA HIS A 207 15.68 -0.77 7.05
C HIS A 207 16.70 -1.61 7.83
N ASP A 208 17.08 -1.14 9.02
CA ASP A 208 17.94 -1.87 9.96
C ASP A 208 17.23 -3.09 10.59
N ASP A 209 15.90 -3.19 10.46
CA ASP A 209 15.09 -4.30 10.93
C ASP A 209 14.24 -4.90 9.78
N VAL A 210 14.43 -6.19 9.52
CA VAL A 210 13.84 -6.94 8.40
C VAL A 210 12.38 -7.34 8.68
N ARG A 211 11.91 -7.24 9.93
CA ARG A 211 10.61 -7.79 10.34
C ARG A 211 9.60 -6.69 10.64
N THR A 212 8.57 -6.63 9.79
CA THR A 212 7.48 -5.62 9.66
C THR A 212 7.79 -4.42 8.76
N SER A 213 8.17 -4.70 7.51
CA SER A 213 8.38 -3.68 6.48
C SER A 213 7.10 -3.40 5.69
N LEU A 214 6.97 -2.19 5.10
CA LEU A 214 5.84 -1.82 4.24
C LEU A 214 5.71 -2.78 3.03
N ALA A 215 6.77 -3.48 2.65
CA ALA A 215 6.75 -4.49 1.60
C ALA A 215 5.82 -5.67 1.89
N ASP A 216 5.80 -6.19 3.13
CA ASP A 216 4.88 -7.27 3.50
C ASP A 216 3.42 -6.79 3.47
N GLU A 217 3.19 -5.55 3.91
CA GLU A 217 1.87 -4.93 3.89
C GLU A 217 1.39 -4.63 2.48
N ALA A 218 2.27 -4.16 1.60
CA ALA A 218 1.99 -3.97 0.17
C ALA A 218 1.68 -5.30 -0.52
N ARG A 219 2.42 -6.38 -0.21
CA ARG A 219 2.12 -7.73 -0.71
C ARG A 219 0.73 -8.19 -0.26
N TRP A 220 0.42 -8.03 1.03
CA TRP A 220 -0.88 -8.38 1.57
C TRP A 220 -2.01 -7.59 0.89
N LEU A 221 -1.84 -6.28 0.70
CA LEU A 221 -2.80 -5.42 -0.01
C LEU A 221 -2.98 -5.85 -1.47
N ALA A 222 -1.91 -6.27 -2.16
CA ALA A 222 -2.00 -6.79 -3.53
C ALA A 222 -2.84 -8.07 -3.60
N VAL A 223 -2.60 -9.03 -2.69
CA VAL A 223 -3.38 -10.29 -2.62
C VAL A 223 -4.85 -10.01 -2.28
N LEU A 224 -5.11 -9.11 -1.33
CA LEU A 224 -6.48 -8.71 -0.98
C LEU A 224 -7.18 -8.07 -2.19
N THR A 225 -6.51 -7.15 -2.88
CA THR A 225 -7.04 -6.48 -4.06
C THR A 225 -7.34 -7.47 -5.19
N ALA A 226 -6.42 -8.41 -5.45
CA ALA A 226 -6.62 -9.46 -6.44
C ALA A 226 -7.81 -10.38 -6.10
N THR A 227 -7.97 -10.71 -4.82
CA THR A 227 -9.09 -11.52 -4.32
C THR A 227 -10.42 -10.79 -4.48
N LEU A 228 -10.46 -9.48 -4.17
CA LEU A 228 -11.67 -8.65 -4.36
C LEU A 228 -12.06 -8.55 -5.84
N LEU A 229 -11.08 -8.35 -6.72
CA LEU A 229 -11.30 -8.19 -8.15
C LEU A 229 -11.54 -9.51 -8.88
N ASP A 230 -11.18 -10.65 -8.26
CA ASP A 230 -11.37 -12.07 -8.60
C ASP A 230 -10.94 -12.50 -10.02
N THR A 231 -11.45 -11.83 -11.04
CA THR A 231 -11.25 -12.09 -12.46
C THR A 231 -10.33 -11.09 -13.16
N HIS A 232 -9.71 -10.14 -12.45
CA HIS A 232 -8.83 -9.12 -13.05
C HIS A 232 -7.38 -9.61 -13.18
N PRO A 233 -6.86 -9.91 -14.40
CA PRO A 233 -5.56 -10.56 -14.57
C PRO A 233 -4.39 -9.75 -14.00
N GLU A 234 -4.39 -8.42 -14.21
CA GLU A 234 -3.30 -7.56 -13.72
C GLU A 234 -3.25 -7.44 -12.20
N ALA A 235 -4.37 -7.62 -11.50
CA ALA A 235 -4.37 -7.58 -10.03
C ALA A 235 -3.67 -8.82 -9.47
N TRP A 236 -3.95 -10.00 -10.06
CA TRP A 236 -3.22 -11.23 -9.78
C TRP A 236 -1.76 -11.15 -10.23
N GLY A 237 -1.48 -10.47 -11.34
CA GLY A 237 -0.12 -10.17 -11.79
C GLY A 237 0.69 -9.38 -10.75
N LEU A 238 0.12 -8.32 -10.19
CA LEU A 238 0.77 -7.54 -9.13
C LEU A 238 0.96 -8.37 -7.85
N ALA A 239 -0.06 -9.12 -7.44
CA ALA A 239 0.06 -10.01 -6.27
C ALA A 239 1.20 -11.02 -6.45
N ALA A 240 1.32 -11.62 -7.63
CA ALA A 240 2.41 -12.53 -7.99
C ALA A 240 3.77 -11.82 -7.97
N LEU A 241 3.86 -10.64 -8.59
CA LEU A 241 5.09 -9.83 -8.64
C LEU A 241 5.64 -9.55 -7.24
N LEU A 242 4.80 -9.00 -6.35
CA LEU A 242 5.24 -8.63 -5.00
C LEU A 242 5.60 -9.87 -4.18
N THR A 243 4.87 -10.98 -4.35
CA THR A 243 5.14 -12.23 -3.64
C THR A 243 6.47 -12.86 -4.08
N LEU A 244 6.73 -12.92 -5.38
CA LEU A 244 7.99 -13.40 -5.94
C LEU A 244 9.16 -12.49 -5.55
N ALA A 245 8.97 -11.17 -5.58
CA ALA A 245 9.99 -10.22 -5.14
C ALA A 245 10.32 -10.41 -3.65
N GLN A 246 9.31 -10.62 -2.80
CA GLN A 246 9.49 -10.82 -1.35
C GLN A 246 10.21 -12.13 -1.02
N SER A 247 10.05 -13.18 -1.84
CA SER A 247 10.74 -14.46 -1.63
C SER A 247 12.27 -14.34 -1.52
N ARG A 248 12.85 -13.28 -2.10
CA ARG A 248 14.30 -13.03 -2.11
C ARG A 248 14.78 -12.15 -0.96
N ALA A 249 13.89 -11.68 -0.08
CA ALA A 249 14.26 -10.81 1.03
C ALA A 249 15.36 -11.40 1.94
N PRO A 250 15.36 -12.71 2.29
CA PRO A 250 16.40 -13.25 3.17
C PRO A 250 17.81 -13.31 2.54
N ALA A 251 17.92 -13.20 1.21
CA ALA A 251 19.22 -13.16 0.51
C ALA A 251 19.82 -11.75 0.41
N ARG A 252 19.16 -10.73 0.96
CA ARG A 252 19.61 -9.32 0.94
C ARG A 252 20.37 -8.99 2.22
N THR A 253 21.48 -9.67 2.42
CA THR A 253 22.35 -9.48 3.59
C THR A 253 23.64 -8.78 3.16
N GLY A 254 24.17 -7.91 4.03
CA GLY A 254 25.40 -7.14 3.77
C GLY A 254 25.16 -5.70 3.29
N ASP A 255 26.26 -4.98 3.10
CA ASP A 255 26.28 -3.59 2.59
C ASP A 255 27.42 -3.41 1.58
N PRO A 256 27.12 -3.13 0.30
CA PRO A 256 25.79 -3.07 -0.32
C PRO A 256 25.12 -4.46 -0.40
N TRP A 257 23.81 -4.49 -0.65
CA TRP A 257 23.15 -5.76 -0.98
C TRP A 257 23.74 -6.36 -2.27
N PRO A 258 23.91 -7.70 -2.32
CA PRO A 258 24.38 -8.36 -3.53
C PRO A 258 23.41 -8.15 -4.69
N ALA A 259 23.97 -8.01 -5.89
CA ALA A 259 23.17 -7.96 -7.10
C ALA A 259 22.34 -9.25 -7.25
N LEU A 260 21.24 -9.20 -8.00
CA LEU A 260 20.32 -10.34 -8.11
C LEU A 260 21.04 -11.60 -8.60
N ASP A 261 21.97 -11.47 -9.52
CA ASP A 261 22.80 -12.57 -10.02
C ASP A 261 23.78 -13.13 -8.99
N GLU A 262 24.20 -12.33 -8.02
CA GLU A 262 25.14 -12.69 -6.94
C GLU A 262 24.43 -13.25 -5.69
N GLN A 263 23.11 -13.07 -5.57
CA GLN A 263 22.32 -13.60 -4.45
C GLN A 263 22.34 -15.12 -4.39
N ASP A 264 22.60 -15.69 -3.22
CA ASP A 264 22.49 -17.13 -2.96
C ASP A 264 21.02 -17.58 -3.02
N PRO A 265 20.62 -18.39 -4.02
CA PRO A 265 19.25 -18.88 -4.14
C PRO A 265 18.83 -19.84 -3.03
N ALA A 266 19.78 -20.41 -2.27
CA ALA A 266 19.47 -21.26 -1.12
C ALA A 266 18.81 -20.48 0.02
N LEU A 267 19.00 -19.16 0.08
CA LEU A 267 18.38 -18.27 1.06
C LEU A 267 16.98 -17.81 0.64
N TRP A 268 16.52 -18.12 -0.58
CA TRP A 268 15.20 -17.68 -1.03
C TRP A 268 14.08 -18.53 -0.40
N ASP A 269 12.97 -17.88 -0.07
CA ASP A 269 11.80 -18.52 0.49
C ASP A 269 11.05 -19.33 -0.58
N ARG A 270 11.19 -20.65 -0.53
CA ARG A 270 10.57 -21.57 -1.48
C ARG A 270 9.04 -21.59 -1.39
N ALA A 271 8.46 -21.31 -0.22
CA ALA A 271 7.02 -21.27 -0.05
C ALA A 271 6.45 -20.03 -0.75
N LEU A 272 7.10 -18.86 -0.59
CA LEU A 272 6.72 -17.64 -1.31
C LEU A 272 6.94 -17.76 -2.82
N ILE A 273 8.00 -18.45 -3.28
CA ILE A 273 8.17 -18.74 -4.71
C ILE A 273 6.97 -19.53 -5.25
N ALA A 274 6.61 -20.64 -4.59
CA ALA A 274 5.49 -21.48 -5.01
C ALA A 274 4.13 -20.73 -4.97
N GLU A 275 3.91 -19.90 -3.94
CA GLU A 275 2.73 -19.03 -3.84
C GLU A 275 2.69 -18.02 -4.99
N GLY A 276 3.78 -17.31 -5.23
CA GLY A 276 3.91 -16.34 -6.30
C GLY A 276 3.67 -16.93 -7.70
N GLU A 277 4.20 -18.12 -7.96
CA GLU A 277 3.97 -18.86 -9.22
C GLU A 277 2.52 -19.31 -9.37
N ALA A 278 1.86 -19.74 -8.28
CA ALA A 278 0.44 -20.09 -8.31
C ALA A 278 -0.44 -18.87 -8.65
N LEU A 279 -0.12 -17.70 -8.08
CA LEU A 279 -0.78 -16.43 -8.40
C LEU A 279 -0.55 -16.02 -9.86
N LEU A 280 0.68 -16.17 -10.36
CA LEU A 280 1.03 -15.87 -11.75
C LEU A 280 0.29 -16.80 -12.74
N HIS A 281 0.23 -18.10 -12.45
CA HIS A 281 -0.54 -19.04 -13.25
C HIS A 281 -2.03 -18.70 -13.27
N ARG A 282 -2.59 -18.21 -12.16
CA ARG A 282 -3.97 -17.73 -12.12
C ARG A 282 -4.16 -16.51 -13.04
N ALA A 283 -3.26 -15.53 -12.97
CA ALA A 283 -3.30 -14.36 -13.85
C ALA A 283 -3.28 -14.77 -15.34
N ALA A 284 -2.35 -15.65 -15.71
CA ALA A 284 -2.21 -16.15 -17.08
C ALA A 284 -3.46 -16.91 -17.57
N ARG A 285 -4.07 -17.74 -16.73
CA ARG A 285 -5.34 -18.43 -17.08
C ARG A 285 -6.46 -17.44 -17.34
N LEU A 286 -6.62 -16.41 -16.50
CA LEU A 286 -7.65 -15.39 -16.66
C LEU A 286 -7.44 -14.58 -17.95
N ALA A 287 -6.19 -14.22 -18.27
CA ALA A 287 -5.85 -13.54 -19.53
C ALA A 287 -6.16 -14.41 -20.76
N GLY A 288 -5.87 -15.71 -20.69
CA GLY A 288 -6.21 -16.67 -21.76
C GLY A 288 -7.71 -16.81 -22.00
N VAL A 289 -8.52 -16.87 -20.94
CA VAL A 289 -9.99 -16.96 -21.02
C VAL A 289 -10.62 -15.67 -21.60
N ALA A 290 -9.99 -14.51 -21.37
CA ALA A 290 -10.44 -13.22 -21.90
C ALA A 290 -10.15 -13.00 -23.40
N GLY A 291 -9.90 -14.07 -24.17
CA GLY A 291 -9.66 -14.01 -25.62
C GLY A 291 -8.20 -13.86 -26.03
N GLY A 292 -7.25 -14.27 -25.17
CA GLY A 292 -5.82 -14.27 -25.50
C GLY A 292 -5.19 -12.87 -25.56
N ALA A 293 -5.71 -11.92 -24.77
CA ALA A 293 -5.12 -10.60 -24.65
C ALA A 293 -3.62 -10.68 -24.25
N GLU A 294 -2.79 -9.79 -24.79
CA GLU A 294 -1.38 -9.72 -24.41
C GLU A 294 -1.27 -9.53 -22.88
N PRO A 295 -0.31 -10.19 -22.20
CA PRO A 295 -0.07 -9.98 -20.77
C PRO A 295 0.22 -8.51 -20.51
N GLY A 296 -0.41 -7.95 -19.47
CA GLY A 296 -0.14 -6.57 -19.07
C GLY A 296 1.14 -6.46 -18.23
N ARG A 297 1.39 -5.24 -17.74
CA ARG A 297 2.66 -4.85 -17.13
C ARG A 297 3.05 -5.73 -15.94
N PHE A 298 2.19 -5.84 -14.92
CA PHE A 298 2.53 -6.57 -13.70
C PHE A 298 2.61 -8.07 -13.94
N GLN A 299 1.85 -8.62 -14.90
CA GLN A 299 2.01 -10.01 -15.33
C GLN A 299 3.40 -10.27 -15.94
N LEU A 300 3.90 -9.36 -16.79
CA LEU A 300 5.24 -9.49 -17.37
C LEU A 300 6.34 -9.31 -16.32
N GLU A 301 6.21 -8.32 -15.45
CA GLU A 301 7.15 -8.11 -14.34
C GLU A 301 7.18 -9.33 -13.39
N ALA A 302 6.03 -9.92 -13.06
CA ALA A 302 5.94 -11.14 -12.27
C ALA A 302 6.59 -12.33 -12.97
N ALA A 303 6.35 -12.51 -14.27
CA ALA A 303 6.99 -13.57 -15.06
C ALA A 303 8.52 -13.42 -15.08
N ILE A 304 9.04 -12.19 -15.16
CA ILE A 304 10.48 -11.91 -15.04
C ILE A 304 11.00 -12.36 -13.68
N GLN A 305 10.30 -12.01 -12.59
CA GLN A 305 10.69 -12.47 -11.25
C GLN A 305 10.66 -14.00 -11.13
N SER A 306 9.66 -14.68 -11.70
CA SER A 306 9.57 -16.15 -11.70
C SER A 306 10.74 -16.79 -12.43
N VAL A 307 11.15 -16.28 -13.60
CA VAL A 307 12.35 -16.76 -14.32
C VAL A 307 13.62 -16.61 -13.48
N HIS A 308 13.75 -15.53 -12.71
CA HIS A 308 14.86 -15.39 -11.76
C HIS A 308 14.76 -16.39 -10.60
N CYS A 309 13.56 -16.54 -10.01
CA CYS A 309 13.30 -17.45 -8.89
C CYS A 309 13.56 -18.91 -9.25
N ASP A 310 13.37 -19.28 -10.53
CA ASP A 310 13.60 -20.66 -10.99
C ASP A 310 15.05 -21.13 -10.78
N ARG A 311 16.00 -20.20 -10.66
CA ARG A 311 17.40 -20.49 -10.30
C ARG A 311 17.52 -21.25 -8.97
N ALA A 312 16.60 -21.07 -8.03
CA ALA A 312 16.59 -21.84 -6.77
C ALA A 312 16.38 -23.35 -6.99
N ARG A 313 15.83 -23.73 -8.15
CA ARG A 313 15.59 -25.11 -8.56
C ARG A 313 16.61 -25.60 -9.60
N THR A 314 16.96 -24.77 -10.57
CA THR A 314 17.77 -25.16 -11.74
C THR A 314 19.25 -24.78 -11.63
N GLY A 315 19.60 -23.85 -10.75
CA GLY A 315 20.95 -23.27 -10.65
C GLY A 315 21.30 -22.28 -11.77
N VAL A 316 20.46 -22.12 -12.79
CA VAL A 316 20.69 -21.24 -13.95
C VAL A 316 19.46 -20.38 -14.26
N THR A 317 19.65 -19.22 -14.87
CA THR A 317 18.55 -18.33 -15.28
C THR A 317 18.30 -18.47 -16.79
N ASP A 318 17.06 -18.71 -17.21
CA ASP A 318 16.69 -18.79 -18.62
C ASP A 318 16.75 -17.39 -19.28
N ARG A 319 17.90 -17.09 -19.88
CA ARG A 319 18.15 -15.82 -20.57
C ARG A 319 17.22 -15.61 -21.77
N ALA A 320 16.88 -16.67 -22.50
CA ALA A 320 16.01 -16.56 -23.67
C ALA A 320 14.58 -16.16 -23.24
N ALA A 321 14.09 -16.71 -22.12
CA ALA A 321 12.83 -16.28 -21.52
C ALA A 321 12.89 -14.82 -21.06
N LEU A 322 13.94 -14.41 -20.34
CA LEU A 322 14.11 -13.02 -19.90
C LEU A 322 14.09 -12.03 -21.07
N LEU A 323 14.83 -12.30 -22.14
CA LEU A 323 14.83 -11.42 -23.32
C LEU A 323 13.44 -11.27 -23.95
N ARG A 324 12.67 -12.36 -24.06
CA ARG A 324 11.29 -12.29 -24.57
C ARG A 324 10.40 -11.44 -23.67
N LEU A 325 10.48 -11.65 -22.35
CA LEU A 325 9.65 -10.95 -21.37
C LEU A 325 9.99 -9.45 -21.28
N TYR A 326 11.28 -9.10 -21.21
CA TYR A 326 11.70 -7.69 -21.18
C TYR A 326 11.35 -6.95 -22.46
N ARG A 327 11.46 -7.58 -23.64
CA ARG A 327 11.00 -6.99 -24.91
C ARG A 327 9.48 -6.76 -24.92
N GLY A 328 8.71 -7.69 -24.35
CA GLY A 328 7.27 -7.50 -24.12
C GLY A 328 7.00 -6.32 -23.19
N LEU A 329 7.70 -6.26 -22.06
CA LEU A 329 7.53 -5.22 -21.05
C LEU A 329 7.84 -3.84 -21.61
N VAL A 330 8.97 -3.69 -22.31
CA VAL A 330 9.36 -2.43 -22.96
C VAL A 330 8.34 -2.01 -24.03
N ARG A 331 7.65 -2.94 -24.69
CA ARG A 331 6.62 -2.60 -25.68
C ARG A 331 5.40 -1.92 -25.04
N ILE A 332 4.97 -2.39 -23.88
CA ILE A 332 3.74 -1.93 -23.21
C ILE A 332 3.97 -0.86 -22.14
N ALA A 333 5.15 -0.88 -21.50
CA ALA A 333 5.55 -0.01 -20.40
C ALA A 333 7.04 0.33 -20.53
N PRO A 334 7.42 1.25 -21.44
CA PRO A 334 8.81 1.56 -21.77
C PRO A 334 9.49 2.46 -20.72
N THR A 335 9.47 2.05 -19.46
CA THR A 335 10.14 2.76 -18.36
C THR A 335 11.65 2.72 -18.53
N ARG A 336 12.35 3.68 -17.93
CA ARG A 336 13.83 3.68 -17.91
C ARG A 336 14.38 2.38 -17.32
N GLY A 337 13.83 1.95 -16.16
CA GLY A 337 14.23 0.70 -15.52
C GLY A 337 14.04 -0.54 -16.40
N ALA A 338 12.93 -0.64 -17.13
CA ALA A 338 12.70 -1.77 -18.04
C ALA A 338 13.68 -1.79 -19.22
N ARG A 339 14.03 -0.63 -19.77
CA ARG A 339 15.01 -0.52 -20.86
C ARG A 339 16.42 -0.84 -20.39
N ASP A 340 16.82 -0.32 -19.23
CA ASP A 340 18.14 -0.56 -18.63
C ASP A 340 18.30 -2.06 -18.28
N ALA A 341 17.26 -2.69 -17.74
CA ALA A 341 17.24 -4.12 -17.46
C ALA A 341 17.31 -4.97 -18.74
N LEU A 342 16.58 -4.61 -19.80
CA LEU A 342 16.69 -5.28 -21.09
C LEU A 342 18.13 -5.20 -21.65
N ALA A 343 18.72 -4.01 -21.63
CA ALA A 343 20.09 -3.81 -22.10
C ALA A 343 21.10 -4.63 -21.29
N ALA A 344 20.90 -4.77 -19.97
CA ALA A 344 21.74 -5.60 -19.12
C ALA A 344 21.66 -7.10 -19.49
N VAL A 345 20.48 -7.62 -19.85
CA VAL A 345 20.33 -9.01 -20.30
C VAL A 345 20.92 -9.22 -21.71
N GLU A 346 20.83 -8.22 -22.58
CA GLU A 346 21.43 -8.24 -23.92
C GLU A 346 22.97 -8.18 -23.87
N GLY A 347 23.54 -7.38 -22.96
CA GLY A 347 24.97 -7.16 -22.82
C GLY A 347 25.77 -8.30 -22.18
N ARG A 348 25.14 -9.19 -21.42
CA ARG A 348 25.80 -10.41 -20.89
C ARG A 348 26.12 -11.37 -22.04
N ARG A 349 27.39 -11.42 -22.47
CA ARG A 349 27.91 -12.40 -23.44
C ARG A 349 28.15 -13.75 -22.77
N GLU A 350 28.01 -14.82 -23.55
CA GLU A 350 28.42 -16.18 -23.18
C GLU A 350 29.94 -16.19 -23.03
N ASP A 351 30.43 -16.38 -21.81
CA ASP A 351 31.82 -16.81 -21.55
C ASP A 351 31.88 -18.34 -21.57
#